data_AF-A0A1I1CBR3-F1
#
_entry.id   AF-A0A1I1CBR3-F1
#
_cell.length_a   1.000
_cell.length_b   1.000
_cell.length_c   1.000
_cell.angle_alpha   90.00
_cell.angle_beta   90.00
_cell.angle_gamma   90.00
#
_symmetry.space_group_name_H-M   'P 1'
#
loop_
_entity.id
_entity.type
_entity.pdbx_description
1 polymer ?
#
loop_
_entity_poly.entity_id
_entity_poly.type
_entity_poly.pdbx_seq_one_letter_code
_entity_poly.pdbx_strand_id
1 'polypeptide(L)' 'MSDESRTAQPEAYILDEHYCQHHGCKKWGCYGFEESRTVTFWYCAQHQPISYRGSARHGAARLEAAEIADMLG' A
#
# COMPACT_ATOMS: atom_id res chain seq x y z
N MET A 1 21.39 5.12 -20.16
CA MET A 1 21.84 6.34 -19.47
C MET A 1 20.97 7.47 -20.00
N SER A 2 19.96 7.90 -19.24
CA SER A 2 19.16 9.10 -19.55
C SER A 2 19.22 9.98 -18.30
N ASP A 3 20.41 10.52 -18.11
CA ASP A 3 20.66 11.59 -17.16
C ASP A 3 20.32 12.93 -17.86
N GLU A 4 20.13 13.98 -17.05
CA GLU A 4 20.10 15.39 -17.48
C GLU A 4 18.78 15.99 -18.00
N SER A 5 17.67 15.82 -17.27
CA SER A 5 16.65 16.88 -17.09
C SER A 5 15.70 16.58 -15.92
N ARG A 6 16.25 16.29 -14.73
CA ARG A 6 15.50 16.59 -13.50
C ARG A 6 15.71 18.08 -13.24
N THR A 7 14.82 18.91 -13.78
CA THR A 7 14.59 20.23 -13.21
C THR A 7 14.50 20.04 -11.70
N ALA A 8 15.36 20.73 -10.94
CA ALA A 8 15.19 20.81 -9.50
C ALA A 8 13.84 21.50 -9.28
N GLN A 9 12.77 20.70 -9.15
CA GLN A 9 11.41 21.18 -8.93
C GLN A 9 11.46 22.12 -7.73
N PRO A 10 11.14 23.42 -7.91
CA PRO A 10 11.27 24.42 -6.87
C PRO A 10 9.99 24.48 -6.03
N GLU A 11 9.64 23.37 -5.40
CA GLU A 11 8.71 23.34 -4.28
C GLU A 11 9.02 22.09 -3.47
N ALA A 12 9.13 22.24 -2.16
CA ALA A 12 9.35 21.11 -1.27
C ALA A 12 8.27 20.06 -1.54
N TYR A 13 8.63 18.96 -2.21
CA TYR A 13 7.76 17.78 -2.29
C TYR A 13 7.48 17.38 -0.85
N ILE A 14 6.27 17.65 -0.38
CA ILE A 14 5.84 17.28 0.96
C ILE A 14 5.69 15.77 0.92
N LEU A 15 6.76 15.08 1.32
CA LEU A 15 6.71 13.66 1.58
C LEU A 15 5.86 13.48 2.84
N ASP A 16 4.62 13.06 2.66
CA ASP A 16 3.75 12.75 3.79
C ASP A 16 4.14 11.36 4.32
N GLU A 17 4.78 11.35 5.49
CA GLU A 17 5.27 10.14 6.14
C GLU A 17 4.12 9.38 6.81
N HIS A 18 3.65 8.32 6.15
CA HIS A 18 2.54 7.53 6.66
C HIS A 18 3.00 6.25 7.38
N TYR A 19 2.74 6.17 8.69
CA TYR A 19 2.91 4.96 9.47
C TYR A 19 1.65 4.08 9.47
N CYS A 20 1.83 2.80 9.73
CA CYS A 20 0.72 1.87 9.90
C CYS A 20 -0.15 2.29 11.10
N GLN A 21 -1.44 2.49 10.86
CA GLN A 21 -2.39 2.95 11.89
C GLN A 21 -2.91 1.83 12.81
N HIS A 22 -2.41 0.60 12.64
CA HIS A 22 -2.71 -0.49 13.56
C HIS A 22 -2.03 -0.23 14.92
N HIS A 23 -2.78 -0.38 16.00
CA HIS A 23 -2.30 -0.11 17.35
C HIS A 23 -1.01 -0.91 17.66
N GLY A 24 0.05 -0.19 18.06
CA GLY A 24 1.35 -0.78 18.37
C GLY A 24 2.22 -1.15 17.15
N CYS A 25 1.75 -0.95 15.92
CA CYS A 25 2.57 -1.16 14.73
C CYS A 25 3.40 0.10 14.42
N LYS A 26 4.72 -0.06 14.28
CA LYS A 26 5.65 1.04 13.93
C LYS A 26 6.19 0.94 12.50
N LYS A 27 5.58 0.11 11.67
CA LYS A 27 6.00 -0.10 10.27
C LYS A 27 5.44 1.01 9.37
N TRP A 28 6.11 1.26 8.26
CA TRP A 28 5.60 2.13 7.21
C TRP A 28 4.25 1.62 6.66
N GLY A 29 3.31 2.55 6.48
CA GLY A 29 2.03 2.31 5.87
C GLY A 29 2.12 2.55 4.36
N CYS A 30 2.38 1.51 3.59
CA CYS A 30 2.49 1.62 2.12
C CYS A 30 1.13 1.55 1.40
N TYR A 31 0.05 1.23 2.12
CA TYR A 31 -1.28 1.01 1.55
C TYR A 31 -2.30 1.94 2.19
N GLY A 32 -2.88 2.84 1.40
CA GLY A 32 -3.91 3.80 1.81
C GLY A 32 -5.32 3.29 1.52
N PHE A 33 -6.24 3.51 2.46
CA PHE A 33 -7.64 3.10 2.41
C PHE A 33 -8.53 4.27 2.83
N GLU A 34 -9.31 4.81 1.90
CA GLU A 34 -10.16 5.97 2.16
C GLU A 34 -11.42 5.56 2.90
N GLU A 35 -11.64 6.08 4.11
CA GLU A 35 -12.89 5.94 4.85
C GLU A 35 -13.91 6.99 4.38
N SER A 36 -13.42 8.20 4.09
CA SER A 36 -14.23 9.31 3.57
C SER A 36 -13.43 10.11 2.53
N ARG A 37 -14.04 11.15 1.95
CA ARG A 37 -13.38 12.02 0.96
C ARG A 37 -12.16 12.80 1.52
N THR A 38 -12.02 12.83 2.84
CA THR A 38 -10.98 13.62 3.52
C THR A 38 -10.10 12.78 4.45
N VAL A 39 -10.41 11.49 4.64
CA VAL A 39 -9.73 10.63 5.60
C VAL A 39 -9.26 9.35 4.92
N THR A 40 -7.95 9.13 4.97
CA THR A 40 -7.28 7.94 4.47
C THR A 40 -6.50 7.27 5.59
N PHE A 41 -6.82 6.00 5.84
CA PHE A 41 -6.08 5.15 6.77
C PHE A 41 -4.95 4.43 6.05
N TRP A 42 -3.78 4.40 6.65
CA TRP A 42 -2.58 3.79 6.09
C TRP A 42 -2.19 2.54 6.88
N TYR A 43 -1.97 1.43 6.18
CA TYR A 43 -1.61 0.15 6.78
C TYR A 43 -0.39 -0.46 6.10
N CYS A 44 0.37 -1.24 6.86
CA CYS A 44 1.43 -2.07 6.30
C CYS A 44 0.84 -3.30 5.61
N ALA A 45 1.68 -4.04 4.86
CA ALA A 45 1.25 -5.24 4.15
C ALA A 45 0.52 -6.26 5.03
N GLN A 46 0.77 -6.29 6.35
CA GLN A 46 0.20 -7.25 7.32
C GLN A 46 -1.10 -6.80 7.96
N HIS A 47 -1.40 -5.49 7.98
CA HIS A 47 -2.59 -4.95 8.65
C HIS A 47 -3.60 -4.29 7.70
N GLN A 48 -3.46 -4.51 6.38
CA GLN A 48 -4.50 -4.14 5.43
C GLN A 48 -5.85 -4.75 5.83
N PRO A 49 -6.96 -4.01 5.66
CA PRO A 49 -8.31 -4.55 5.75
C PRO A 49 -8.49 -5.82 4.91
N ILE A 50 -9.35 -6.73 5.37
CA ILE A 50 -9.65 -7.98 4.66
C ILE A 50 -10.33 -7.67 3.32
N SER A 51 -11.26 -6.73 3.34
CA SER A 51 -11.92 -6.21 2.15
C SER A 51 -12.01 -4.68 2.20
N TYR A 52 -11.88 -4.04 1.04
CA TYR A 52 -12.04 -2.61 0.85
C TYR A 52 -12.76 -2.33 -0.45
N ARG A 53 -13.95 -1.71 -0.39
CA ARG A 53 -14.80 -1.42 -1.57
C ARG A 53 -14.96 -2.61 -2.52
N GLY A 54 -15.15 -3.81 -1.97
CA GLY A 54 -15.30 -5.05 -2.75
C GLY A 54 -14.00 -5.63 -3.31
N SER A 55 -12.86 -4.96 -3.09
CA SER A 55 -11.54 -5.49 -3.42
C SER A 55 -10.95 -6.24 -2.23
N ALA A 56 -10.32 -7.38 -2.50
CA ALA A 56 -9.54 -8.12 -1.50
C ALA A 56 -8.26 -7.36 -1.14
N ARG A 57 -7.68 -7.71 0.01
CA ARG A 57 -6.32 -7.29 0.41
C ARG A 57 -5.31 -7.42 -0.74
N HIS A 58 -4.41 -6.43 -0.86
CA HIS A 58 -3.31 -6.48 -1.81
C HIS A 58 -2.45 -7.74 -1.60
N GLY A 59 -2.24 -8.49 -2.67
CA GLY A 59 -1.49 -9.74 -2.68
C GLY A 59 -2.33 -11.01 -2.51
N ALA A 60 -3.63 -10.91 -2.21
CA ALA A 60 -4.51 -12.07 -2.07
C ALA A 60 -4.53 -12.94 -3.34
N ALA A 61 -4.75 -12.34 -4.52
CA ALA A 61 -4.79 -13.07 -5.79
C ALA A 61 -3.49 -13.84 -6.10
N ARG A 62 -2.33 -13.33 -5.65
CA ARG A 62 -1.04 -14.01 -5.83
C ARG A 62 -0.93 -15.25 -4.93
N LEU A 63 -1.49 -15.20 -3.73
CA LEU A 63 -1.51 -16.34 -2.81
C LEU A 63 -2.44 -17.43 -3.35
N GLU A 64 -3.66 -17.06 -3.75
CA GLU A 64 -4.61 -17.97 -4.38
C GLU A 64 -4.01 -18.64 -5.63
N ALA A 65 -3.35 -17.87 -6.49
CA ALA A 65 -2.67 -18.41 -7.67
C ALA A 65 -1.53 -19.38 -7.29
N ALA A 66 -0.81 -19.13 -6.20
CA ALA A 66 0.23 -20.02 -5.71
C ALA A 66 -0.36 -21.32 -5.13
N GLU A 67 -1.49 -21.25 -4.42
CA GLU A 67 -2.20 -22.41 -3.90
C GLU A 67 -2.80 -23.27 -5.02
N ILE A 68 -3.37 -22.64 -6.05
CA ILE A 68 -3.84 -23.34 -7.25
C ILE A 68 -2.68 -24.00 -7.98
N ALA A 69 -1.53 -23.32 -8.12
CA ALA A 69 -0.36 -23.91 -8.75
C ALA A 69 0.19 -25.12 -7.98
N ASP A 70 0.14 -25.10 -6.64
CA ASP A 70 0.50 -26.24 -5.78
C ASP A 70 -0.46 -27.42 -5.97
N MET A 71 -1.78 -27.17 -6.02
CA MET A 71 -2.79 -28.20 -6.26
C MET A 71 -2.76 -28.81 -7.67
N LEU A 72 -2.20 -28.08 -8.65
CA LEU A 72 -2.05 -28.53 -10.03
C LEU A 72 -0.66 -29.12 -10.34
N GLY A 73 0.25 -29.10 -9.36
CA GLY A 73 1.58 -29.72 -9.44
C GLY A 73 1.54 -31.23 -9.23
#